data_AF-A0A3N5PB33-F1
#
_entry.id   AF-A0A3N5PB33-F1
#
_cell.length_a   1.000
_cell.length_b   1.000
_cell.length_c   1.000
_cell.angle_alpha   90.00
_cell.angle_beta   90.00
_cell.angle_gamma   90.00
#
_symmetry.space_group_name_H-M   'P 1'
#
loop_
_entity.id
_entity.type
_entity.pdbx_description
1 polymer ?
#
loop_
_entity_poly.entity_id
_entity_poly.type
_entity_poly.pdbx_seq_one_letter_code
_entity_poly.pdbx_strand_id
1 'polypeptide(L)'
;MPDWSALVHRHLASAHLDERRRREIGAELAAHIEDAYDGALRRGCTEAQAVACAMEQVPDWGALAVAVERSTDEDSIMTRQALTVLLPGTTMLLTAAAGLSLVVYAMPAERWLDPRWQVHAFAAGLTFLFYLVLGAIGAAWSRHVGGSPGERLAAGVFPLVLHLAVAGPAVGADMLYALSHGMRGQNLQINIIKMVLILLVGPGAALLLGGLPFARKSAGLDAR
;
A
#
# COMPACT_ATOMS: atom_id res chain seq x y z
N MET A 1 33.91 -35.84 1.49
CA MET A 1 33.00 -34.70 1.72
C MET A 1 32.46 -34.24 0.37
N PRO A 2 31.15 -34.39 0.11
CA PRO A 2 30.51 -33.99 -1.15
C PRO A 2 30.52 -32.47 -1.33
N ASP A 3 30.56 -32.00 -2.58
CA ASP A 3 30.39 -30.57 -2.89
C ASP A 3 28.90 -30.20 -2.93
N TRP A 4 28.35 -29.91 -1.75
CA TRP A 4 26.95 -29.53 -1.58
C TRP A 4 26.61 -28.21 -2.30
N SER A 5 27.58 -27.31 -2.40
CA SER A 5 27.42 -26.01 -3.06
C SER A 5 27.18 -26.16 -4.57
N ALA A 6 27.97 -27.02 -5.24
CA ALA A 6 27.81 -27.31 -6.66
C ALA A 6 26.49 -28.05 -6.95
N LEU A 7 26.08 -28.95 -6.07
CA LEU A 7 24.82 -29.67 -6.18
C LEU A 7 23.62 -28.71 -6.11
N VAL A 8 23.57 -27.89 -5.08
CA VAL A 8 22.50 -26.90 -4.89
C VAL A 8 22.48 -25.88 -6.04
N HIS A 9 23.65 -25.39 -6.47
CA HIS A 9 23.72 -24.43 -7.58
C HIS A 9 23.16 -25.01 -8.87
N ARG A 10 23.43 -26.28 -9.17
CA ARG A 10 22.89 -26.98 -10.35
C ARG A 10 21.37 -27.11 -10.29
N HIS A 11 20.80 -27.39 -9.12
CA HIS A 11 19.36 -27.52 -8.95
C HIS A 11 18.63 -26.16 -8.92
N LEU A 12 19.26 -25.12 -8.39
CA LEU A 12 18.71 -23.75 -8.41
C LEU A 12 18.96 -23.02 -9.73
N ALA A 13 19.74 -23.59 -10.66
CA ALA A 13 19.97 -23.01 -11.99
C ALA A 13 18.68 -22.91 -12.82
N SER A 14 17.72 -23.82 -12.59
CA SER A 14 16.40 -23.77 -13.25
C SER A 14 15.45 -22.74 -12.64
N ALA A 15 15.78 -22.17 -11.47
CA ALA A 15 14.98 -21.12 -10.84
C ALA A 15 15.34 -19.74 -11.41
N HIS A 16 14.32 -18.97 -11.80
CA HIS A 16 14.42 -17.58 -12.26
C HIS A 16 14.65 -16.62 -11.09
N LEU A 17 15.84 -16.70 -10.50
CA LEU A 17 16.28 -15.81 -9.43
C LEU A 17 17.34 -14.82 -9.94
N ASP A 18 17.39 -13.65 -9.31
CA ASP A 18 18.55 -12.78 -9.47
C ASP A 18 19.82 -13.48 -8.95
N GLU A 19 20.94 -13.17 -9.56
CA GLU A 19 22.22 -13.83 -9.31
C GLU A 19 22.73 -13.64 -7.88
N ARG A 20 22.44 -12.49 -7.24
CA ARG A 20 22.77 -12.30 -5.83
C ARG A 20 21.93 -13.22 -4.94
N ARG A 21 20.62 -13.25 -5.16
CA ARG A 21 19.67 -14.01 -4.33
C ARG A 21 19.86 -15.51 -4.50
N ARG A 22 20.16 -15.97 -5.73
CA ARG A 22 20.54 -17.36 -6.02
C ARG A 22 21.74 -17.81 -5.19
N ARG A 23 22.76 -16.96 -5.05
CA ARG A 23 23.93 -17.26 -4.21
C ARG A 23 23.60 -17.29 -2.73
N GLU A 24 22.83 -16.33 -2.23
CA GLU A 24 22.42 -16.27 -0.82
C GLU A 24 21.63 -17.54 -0.43
N ILE A 25 20.56 -17.86 -1.18
CA ILE A 25 19.73 -19.04 -0.94
C ILE A 25 20.52 -20.33 -1.17
N GLY A 26 21.38 -20.36 -2.19
CA GLY A 26 22.22 -21.50 -2.48
C GLY A 26 23.22 -21.82 -1.37
N ALA A 27 23.82 -20.78 -0.76
CA ALA A 27 24.73 -20.95 0.37
C ALA A 27 24.00 -21.44 1.62
N GLU A 28 22.81 -20.89 1.92
CA GLU A 28 22.00 -21.31 3.06
C GLU A 28 21.52 -22.76 2.93
N LEU A 29 21.06 -23.15 1.74
CA LEU A 29 20.60 -24.51 1.49
C LEU A 29 21.75 -25.52 1.49
N ALA A 30 22.92 -25.16 0.94
CA ALA A 30 24.11 -26.00 1.00
C ALA A 30 24.56 -26.24 2.45
N ALA A 31 24.58 -25.18 3.27
CA ALA A 31 24.89 -25.29 4.70
C ALA A 31 23.87 -26.17 5.43
N HIS A 32 22.57 -26.07 5.10
CA HIS A 32 21.55 -26.90 5.72
C HIS A 32 21.70 -28.40 5.39
N ILE A 33 22.08 -28.73 4.16
CA ILE A 33 22.32 -30.11 3.72
C ILE A 33 23.61 -30.65 4.35
N GLU A 34 24.64 -29.81 4.46
CA GLU A 34 25.90 -30.13 5.13
C GLU A 34 25.67 -30.43 6.63
N ASP A 35 24.88 -29.60 7.32
CA ASP A 35 24.49 -29.81 8.72
C ASP A 35 23.76 -31.15 8.91
N ALA A 36 22.91 -31.54 7.95
CA ALA A 36 22.17 -32.80 7.98
C ALA A 36 23.10 -34.01 7.78
N TYR A 37 24.04 -33.91 6.84
CA TYR A 37 25.08 -34.90 6.60
C TYR A 37 25.97 -35.10 7.84
N ASP A 38 26.49 -34.01 8.40
CA ASP A 38 27.32 -34.03 9.61
C ASP A 38 26.54 -34.57 10.81
N GLY A 39 25.26 -34.21 10.91
CA GLY A 39 24.35 -34.76 11.90
C GLY A 39 24.20 -36.27 11.79
N ALA A 40 24.11 -36.83 10.58
CA ALA A 40 24.00 -38.26 10.36
C ALA A 40 25.32 -38.99 10.67
N LEU A 41 26.47 -38.42 10.31
CA LEU A 41 27.78 -38.97 10.67
C LEU A 41 27.97 -39.01 12.19
N ARG A 42 27.60 -37.96 12.91
CA ARG A 42 27.66 -37.91 14.38
C ARG A 42 26.78 -38.99 15.05
N ARG A 43 25.72 -39.45 14.37
CA ARG A 43 24.84 -40.54 14.84
C ARG A 43 25.38 -41.94 14.52
N GLY A 44 26.57 -42.04 13.92
CA GLY A 44 27.21 -43.31 13.57
C GLY A 44 26.71 -43.92 12.26
N CYS A 45 25.99 -43.16 11.44
CA CYS A 45 25.63 -43.60 10.09
C CYS A 45 26.87 -43.74 9.21
N THR A 46 26.82 -44.67 8.26
CA THR A 46 27.86 -44.75 7.23
C THR A 46 27.78 -43.53 6.31
N GLU A 47 28.87 -43.21 5.60
CA GLU A 47 28.89 -42.07 4.67
C GLU A 47 27.78 -42.16 3.61
N ALA A 48 27.49 -43.35 3.10
CA ALA A 48 26.40 -43.58 2.15
C ALA A 48 25.01 -43.28 2.75
N GLN A 49 24.79 -43.65 4.02
CA GLN A 49 23.55 -43.36 4.75
C GLN A 49 23.43 -41.87 5.08
N ALA A 50 24.54 -41.22 5.42
CA ALA A 50 24.58 -39.79 5.69
C ALA A 50 24.27 -38.96 4.43
N VAL A 51 24.79 -39.37 3.27
CA VAL A 51 24.45 -38.75 1.98
C VAL A 51 22.97 -38.94 1.63
N ALA A 52 22.43 -40.16 1.80
CA ALA A 52 21.01 -40.42 1.55
C ALA A 52 20.11 -39.57 2.46
N CYS A 53 20.44 -39.49 3.75
CA CYS A 53 19.71 -38.67 4.72
C CYS A 53 19.75 -37.17 4.39
N ALA A 54 20.90 -36.66 3.96
CA ALA A 54 21.06 -35.27 3.54
C ALA A 54 20.26 -34.96 2.25
N MET A 55 20.14 -35.93 1.34
CA MET A 55 19.34 -35.78 0.11
C MET A 55 17.83 -35.89 0.36
N GLU A 56 17.40 -36.65 1.37
CA GLU A 56 15.99 -36.71 1.79
C GLU A 56 15.46 -35.38 2.37
N GLN A 57 16.35 -34.47 2.80
CA GLN A 57 15.97 -33.13 3.28
C GLN A 57 15.34 -32.26 2.17
N VAL A 58 15.65 -32.55 0.90
CA VAL A 58 15.06 -31.86 -0.26
C VAL A 58 14.44 -32.90 -1.21
N PRO A 59 13.25 -33.41 -0.85
CA PRO A 59 12.63 -34.50 -1.61
C PRO A 59 12.12 -34.06 -2.99
N ASP A 60 11.83 -32.76 -3.18
CA ASP A 60 11.43 -32.21 -4.47
C ASP A 60 12.09 -30.85 -4.74
N TRP A 61 13.15 -30.90 -5.55
CA TRP A 61 13.89 -29.71 -6.00
C TRP A 61 13.07 -28.77 -6.88
N GLY A 62 12.11 -29.30 -7.64
CA GLY A 62 11.23 -28.50 -8.50
C GLY A 62 10.22 -27.72 -7.67
N ALA A 63 9.60 -28.37 -6.68
CA ALA A 63 8.69 -27.71 -5.75
C ALA A 63 9.41 -26.63 -4.92
N LEU A 64 10.65 -26.89 -4.50
CA LEU A 64 11.46 -25.89 -3.79
C LEU A 64 11.77 -24.67 -4.68
N ALA A 65 12.16 -24.89 -5.93
CA ALA A 65 12.42 -23.80 -6.88
C ALA A 65 11.17 -22.92 -7.07
N VAL A 66 10.00 -23.53 -7.29
CA VAL A 66 8.73 -22.80 -7.45
C VAL A 66 8.34 -22.05 -6.17
N ALA A 67 8.57 -22.63 -4.99
CA ALA A 67 8.28 -21.99 -3.72
C ALA A 67 9.18 -20.75 -3.49
N VAL A 68 10.46 -20.86 -3.83
CA VAL A 68 11.45 -19.78 -3.72
C VAL A 68 11.17 -18.66 -4.72
N GLU A 69 10.79 -18.99 -5.95
CA GLU A 69 10.35 -18.00 -6.93
C GLU A 69 9.11 -17.24 -6.44
N ARG A 70 8.10 -17.96 -5.93
CA ARG A 70 6.87 -17.34 -5.43
C ARG A 70 7.12 -16.40 -4.25
N SER A 71 7.95 -16.79 -3.28
CA SER A 71 8.25 -15.92 -2.14
C SER A 71 9.05 -14.69 -2.54
N THR A 72 9.95 -14.82 -3.51
CA THR A 72 10.72 -13.69 -4.06
C THR A 72 9.81 -12.71 -4.81
N ASP A 73 8.87 -13.23 -5.60
CA ASP A 73 7.87 -12.41 -6.29
C ASP A 73 6.98 -11.68 -5.28
N GLU A 74 6.48 -12.36 -4.24
CA GLU A 74 5.68 -11.76 -3.18
C GLU A 74 6.44 -10.64 -2.43
N ASP A 75 7.68 -10.89 -2.02
CA ASP A 75 8.54 -9.88 -1.37
C ASP A 75 8.74 -8.65 -2.27
N SER A 76 8.93 -8.86 -3.57
CA SER A 76 9.10 -7.78 -4.54
C SER A 76 7.81 -6.96 -4.72
N ILE A 77 6.65 -7.62 -4.73
CA ILE A 77 5.33 -6.99 -4.83
C ILE A 77 5.05 -6.17 -3.57
N MET A 78 5.28 -6.74 -2.38
CA MET A 78 5.09 -6.04 -1.11
C MET A 78 5.99 -4.81 -1.02
N THR A 79 7.27 -4.94 -1.40
CA THR A 79 8.22 -3.83 -1.41
C THR A 79 7.80 -2.74 -2.41
N ARG A 80 7.36 -3.14 -3.60
CA ARG A 80 6.82 -2.21 -4.62
C ARG A 80 5.59 -1.46 -4.09
N GLN A 81 4.63 -2.15 -3.51
CA GLN A 81 3.43 -1.52 -2.96
C GLN A 81 3.75 -0.57 -1.80
N ALA A 82 4.69 -0.96 -0.92
CA ALA A 82 5.17 -0.12 0.16
C ALA A 82 5.75 1.20 -0.36
N LEU A 83 6.58 1.15 -1.40
CA LEU A 83 7.25 2.33 -1.96
C LEU A 83 6.36 3.16 -2.90
N THR A 84 5.47 2.54 -3.65
CA THR A 84 4.69 3.23 -4.71
C THR A 84 3.31 3.71 -4.24
N VAL A 85 2.74 3.09 -3.20
CA VAL A 85 1.39 3.42 -2.70
C VAL A 85 1.42 3.83 -1.25
N LEU A 86 1.97 2.98 -0.37
CA LEU A 86 1.84 3.16 1.07
C LEU A 86 2.65 4.36 1.58
N LEU A 87 3.92 4.47 1.21
CA LEU A 87 4.78 5.57 1.67
C LEU A 87 4.29 6.95 1.20
N PRO A 88 4.00 7.17 -0.11
CA PRO A 88 3.44 8.44 -0.54
C PRO A 88 2.05 8.70 0.08
N GLY A 89 1.19 7.69 0.09
CA GLY A 89 -0.18 7.81 0.61
C GLY A 89 -0.23 8.16 2.08
N THR A 90 0.54 7.48 2.93
CA THR A 90 0.62 7.76 4.38
C THR A 90 1.24 9.13 4.66
N THR A 91 2.23 9.57 3.87
CA THR A 91 2.80 10.92 4.00
C THR A 91 1.75 11.99 3.69
N MET A 92 0.97 11.81 2.62
CA MET A 92 -0.12 12.72 2.28
C MET A 92 -1.24 12.67 3.33
N LEU A 93 -1.51 11.49 3.90
CA LEU A 93 -2.48 11.31 4.99
C LEU A 93 -2.08 12.11 6.24
N LEU A 94 -0.82 12.01 6.66
CA LEU A 94 -0.29 12.75 7.82
C LEU A 94 -0.30 14.25 7.55
N THR A 95 0.05 14.66 6.33
CA THR A 95 -0.02 16.06 5.91
C THR A 95 -1.46 16.58 5.96
N ALA A 96 -2.42 15.77 5.52
CA ALA A 96 -3.84 16.10 5.61
C ALA A 96 -4.31 16.24 7.06
N ALA A 97 -3.88 15.34 7.94
CA ALA A 97 -4.20 15.37 9.38
C ALA A 97 -3.65 16.62 10.06
N ALA A 98 -2.39 16.96 9.80
CA ALA A 98 -1.76 18.14 10.35
C ALA A 98 -2.44 19.43 9.85
N GLY A 99 -2.72 19.52 8.54
CA GLY A 99 -3.39 20.67 7.94
C GLY A 99 -4.80 20.88 8.49
N LEU A 100 -5.59 19.82 8.59
CA LEU A 100 -6.94 19.89 9.16
C LEU A 100 -6.91 20.27 10.65
N SER A 101 -6.00 19.68 11.43
CA SER A 101 -5.85 20.01 12.85
C SER A 101 -5.46 21.47 13.05
N LEU A 102 -4.52 21.98 12.25
CA LEU A 102 -4.12 23.38 12.29
C LEU A 102 -5.30 24.32 12.03
N VAL A 103 -6.15 24.02 11.04
CA VAL A 103 -7.34 24.82 10.74
C VAL A 103 -8.33 24.82 11.91
N VAL A 104 -8.55 23.67 12.56
CA VAL A 104 -9.44 23.55 13.72
C VAL A 104 -8.91 24.35 14.91
N TYR A 105 -7.60 24.24 15.22
CA TYR A 105 -7.02 24.91 16.39
C TYR A 105 -6.74 26.40 16.18
N ALA A 106 -6.45 26.84 14.95
CA ALA A 106 -6.17 28.25 14.66
C ALA A 106 -7.44 29.11 14.55
N MET A 107 -8.61 28.50 14.35
CA MET A 107 -9.90 29.21 14.22
C MET A 107 -10.68 29.17 15.54
N PRO A 108 -11.08 30.33 16.12
CA PRO A 108 -11.92 30.38 17.30
C PRO A 108 -13.28 29.69 17.05
N ALA A 109 -13.77 28.93 18.04
CA ALA A 109 -15.02 28.19 17.95
C ALA A 109 -16.23 29.07 17.60
N GLU A 110 -16.26 30.32 18.08
CA GLU A 110 -17.32 31.29 17.79
C GLU A 110 -17.45 31.60 16.29
N ARG A 111 -16.33 31.57 15.55
CA ARG A 111 -16.32 31.83 14.10
C ARG A 111 -16.80 30.65 13.28
N TRP A 112 -16.73 29.43 13.81
CA TRP A 112 -17.31 28.25 13.17
C TRP A 112 -18.84 28.23 13.26
N LEU A 113 -19.41 28.94 14.23
CA LEU A 113 -20.85 28.93 14.53
C LEU A 113 -21.60 30.13 13.94
N ASP A 114 -20.90 31.16 13.44
CA ASP A 114 -21.53 32.36 12.88
C ASP A 114 -22.04 32.15 11.44
N PRO A 115 -23.37 32.11 11.20
CA PRO A 115 -23.94 31.86 9.89
C PRO A 115 -23.71 32.98 8.87
N ARG A 116 -23.27 34.17 9.31
CA ARG A 116 -23.11 35.36 8.47
C ARG A 116 -21.75 35.42 7.79
N TRP A 117 -20.77 34.68 8.28
CA TRP A 117 -19.44 34.69 7.72
C TRP A 117 -19.35 33.69 6.56
N GLN A 118 -18.77 34.12 5.44
CA GLN A 118 -18.50 33.24 4.30
C GLN A 118 -17.42 32.16 4.61
N VAL A 119 -17.12 31.85 5.88
CA VAL A 119 -16.01 30.98 6.31
C VAL A 119 -16.24 29.63 5.70
N HIS A 120 -17.47 29.13 5.72
CA HIS A 120 -17.79 27.81 5.20
C HIS A 120 -17.50 27.69 3.69
N ALA A 121 -17.77 28.73 2.90
CA ALA A 121 -17.49 28.72 1.47
C ALA A 121 -15.97 28.82 1.19
N PHE A 122 -15.27 29.71 1.89
CA PHE A 122 -13.81 29.84 1.78
C PHE A 122 -13.07 28.61 2.31
N ALA A 123 -13.50 28.06 3.44
CA ALA A 123 -12.94 26.85 4.03
C ALA A 123 -13.20 25.65 3.13
N ALA A 124 -14.40 25.52 2.54
CA ALA A 124 -14.68 24.46 1.58
C ALA A 124 -13.81 24.59 0.32
N GLY A 125 -13.66 25.81 -0.22
CA GLY A 125 -12.79 26.06 -1.38
C GLY A 125 -11.31 25.80 -1.09
N LEU A 126 -10.81 26.24 0.08
CA LEU A 126 -9.43 26.01 0.50
C LEU A 126 -9.17 24.53 0.78
N THR A 127 -10.13 23.84 1.42
CA THR A 127 -10.07 22.40 1.66
C THR A 127 -10.03 21.65 0.33
N PHE A 128 -10.89 22.03 -0.63
CA PHE A 128 -10.89 21.45 -1.96
C PHE A 128 -9.53 21.64 -2.66
N LEU A 129 -8.98 22.86 -2.67
CA LEU A 129 -7.67 23.13 -3.26
C LEU A 129 -6.55 22.32 -2.57
N PHE A 130 -6.59 22.24 -1.25
CA PHE A 130 -5.62 21.48 -0.48
C PHE A 130 -5.64 19.99 -0.82
N TYR A 131 -6.83 19.36 -0.86
CA TYR A 131 -6.98 17.96 -1.28
C TYR A 131 -6.60 17.75 -2.75
N LEU A 132 -6.84 18.72 -3.62
CA LEU A 132 -6.41 18.69 -5.01
C LEU A 132 -4.89 18.66 -5.13
N VAL A 133 -4.18 19.49 -4.35
CA VAL A 133 -2.72 19.50 -4.30
C VAL A 133 -2.17 18.20 -3.74
N LEU A 134 -2.73 17.68 -2.64
CA LEU A 134 -2.29 16.40 -2.07
C LEU A 134 -2.48 15.23 -3.04
N GLY A 135 -3.60 15.18 -3.75
CA GLY A 135 -3.85 14.16 -4.78
C GLY A 135 -2.84 14.21 -5.91
N ALA A 136 -2.48 15.43 -6.36
CA ALA A 136 -1.45 15.65 -7.36
C ALA A 136 -0.07 15.20 -6.87
N ILE A 137 0.34 15.60 -5.67
CA ILE A 137 1.67 15.26 -5.12
C ILE A 137 1.78 13.75 -4.88
N GLY A 138 0.76 13.11 -4.28
CA GLY A 138 0.75 11.67 -4.04
C GLY A 138 0.89 10.86 -5.34
N ALA A 139 0.13 11.24 -6.37
CA ALA A 139 0.20 10.59 -7.68
C ALA A 139 1.51 10.88 -8.43
N ALA A 140 2.04 12.11 -8.32
CA ALA A 140 3.32 12.50 -8.93
C ALA A 140 4.51 11.77 -8.28
N TRP A 141 4.49 11.63 -6.96
CA TRP A 141 5.51 10.88 -6.24
C TRP A 141 5.45 9.40 -6.61
N SER A 142 4.27 8.77 -6.58
CA SER A 142 4.09 7.38 -7.04
C SER A 142 4.59 7.17 -8.47
N ARG A 143 4.38 8.15 -9.37
CA ARG A 143 4.92 8.14 -10.73
C ARG A 143 6.45 8.21 -10.74
N HIS A 144 7.04 9.06 -9.91
CA HIS A 144 8.50 9.25 -9.86
C HIS A 144 9.22 7.96 -9.45
N VAL A 145 8.62 7.15 -8.57
CA VAL A 145 9.16 5.84 -8.15
C VAL A 145 8.74 4.67 -9.05
N GLY A 146 8.13 4.94 -10.21
CA GLY A 146 7.79 3.90 -11.21
C GLY A 146 6.48 3.16 -10.97
N GLY A 147 5.55 3.73 -10.19
CA GLY A 147 4.21 3.18 -9.99
C GLY A 147 3.42 3.11 -11.29
N SER A 148 2.55 2.10 -11.39
CA SER A 148 1.56 1.91 -12.45
C SER A 148 0.43 2.96 -12.36
N PRO A 149 -0.38 3.15 -13.42
CA PRO A 149 -1.54 4.05 -13.39
C PRO A 149 -2.48 3.85 -12.18
N GLY A 150 -2.73 2.59 -11.80
CA GLY A 150 -3.56 2.25 -10.65
C GLY A 150 -2.90 2.61 -9.32
N GLU A 151 -1.61 2.30 -9.15
CA GLU A 151 -0.84 2.64 -7.94
C GLU A 151 -0.76 4.16 -7.73
N ARG A 152 -0.64 4.93 -8.83
CA ARG A 152 -0.62 6.41 -8.77
C ARG A 152 -1.95 6.98 -8.28
N LEU A 153 -3.08 6.45 -8.78
CA LEU A 153 -4.41 6.86 -8.32
C LEU A 153 -4.62 6.45 -6.86
N ALA A 154 -4.23 5.23 -6.48
CA ALA A 154 -4.34 4.76 -5.11
C ALA A 154 -3.54 5.66 -4.14
N ALA A 155 -2.30 6.01 -4.48
CA ALA A 155 -1.46 6.92 -3.69
C ALA A 155 -2.08 8.33 -3.58
N GLY A 156 -2.64 8.86 -4.67
CA GLY A 156 -3.27 10.18 -4.70
C GLY A 156 -4.59 10.25 -3.92
N VAL A 157 -5.39 9.17 -3.91
CA VAL A 157 -6.69 9.14 -3.20
C VAL A 157 -6.54 8.68 -1.75
N PHE A 158 -5.40 8.10 -1.36
CA PHE A 158 -5.15 7.59 -0.01
C PHE A 158 -5.54 8.53 1.14
N PRO A 159 -5.32 9.86 1.06
CA PRO A 159 -5.76 10.80 2.09
C PRO A 159 -7.27 10.82 2.37
N LEU A 160 -8.09 10.31 1.45
CA LEU A 160 -9.54 10.19 1.63
C LEU A 160 -9.89 9.28 2.82
N VAL A 161 -9.04 8.33 3.19
CA VAL A 161 -9.23 7.45 4.36
C VAL A 161 -9.35 8.27 5.64
N LEU A 162 -8.49 9.27 5.84
CA LEU A 162 -8.56 10.14 7.00
C LEU A 162 -9.87 10.93 7.00
N HIS A 163 -10.26 11.46 5.85
CA HIS A 163 -11.49 12.23 5.74
C HIS A 163 -12.71 11.36 6.06
N LEU A 164 -12.76 10.14 5.54
CA LEU A 164 -13.77 9.14 5.89
C LEU A 164 -13.77 8.80 7.39
N ALA A 165 -12.60 8.65 8.00
CA ALA A 165 -12.48 8.33 9.43
C ALA A 165 -12.97 9.48 10.33
N VAL A 166 -12.72 10.74 9.94
CA VAL A 166 -13.11 11.92 10.73
C VAL A 166 -14.58 12.30 10.48
N ALA A 167 -15.01 12.34 9.22
CA ALA A 167 -16.34 12.78 8.82
C ALA A 167 -17.40 11.68 8.92
N GLY A 168 -17.01 10.43 8.64
CA GLY A 168 -17.90 9.28 8.55
C GLY A 168 -18.73 9.03 9.81
N PRO A 169 -18.16 9.07 11.03
CA PRO A 169 -18.92 8.86 12.26
C PRO A 169 -20.05 9.88 12.46
N ALA A 170 -19.81 11.16 12.17
CA ALA A 170 -20.83 12.21 12.30
C ALA A 170 -21.98 12.00 11.29
N VAL A 171 -21.65 11.71 10.03
CA VAL A 171 -22.64 11.39 8.99
C VAL A 171 -23.43 10.13 9.35
N GLY A 172 -22.75 9.08 9.84
CA GLY A 172 -23.37 7.82 10.22
C GLY A 172 -24.32 7.96 11.41
N ALA A 173 -23.95 8.75 12.42
CA ALA A 173 -24.79 9.03 13.57
C ALA A 173 -26.07 9.79 13.18
N ASP A 174 -25.94 10.81 12.33
CA ASP A 174 -27.08 11.60 11.87
C ASP A 174 -28.03 10.76 10.99
N MET A 175 -27.47 9.89 10.14
CA MET A 175 -28.26 8.96 9.33
C MET A 175 -29.00 7.93 10.20
N LEU A 176 -28.32 7.34 11.19
CA LEU A 176 -28.94 6.41 12.14
C LEU A 176 -30.07 7.07 12.95
N TYR A 177 -29.87 8.33 13.36
CA TYR A 177 -30.88 9.14 14.01
C TYR A 177 -32.10 9.37 13.09
N ALA A 178 -31.87 9.73 11.82
CA ALA A 178 -32.91 9.95 10.82
C ALA A 178 -33.78 8.70 10.54
N LEU A 179 -33.12 7.54 10.46
CA LEU A 179 -33.76 6.23 10.25
C LEU A 179 -34.60 5.81 11.48
N SER A 180 -34.07 6.03 12.69
CA SER A 180 -34.76 5.65 13.93
C SER A 180 -35.97 6.53 14.25
N HIS A 181 -35.99 7.79 13.80
CA HIS A 181 -37.07 8.75 14.08
C HIS A 181 -38.00 8.99 12.89
N GLY A 182 -37.94 8.14 11.86
CA GLY A 182 -38.91 8.08 10.77
C GLY A 182 -38.93 9.32 9.88
N MET A 183 -37.78 9.75 9.34
CA MET A 183 -37.60 10.73 8.24
C MET A 183 -38.51 11.99 8.27
N ARG A 184 -39.05 12.40 9.41
CA ARG A 184 -40.15 13.38 9.50
C ARG A 184 -39.70 14.82 9.75
N GLY A 185 -38.40 15.09 9.59
CA GLY A 185 -37.85 16.44 9.71
C GLY A 185 -37.56 17.06 8.35
N GLN A 186 -38.36 18.02 7.90
CA GLN A 186 -38.08 18.87 6.73
C GLN A 186 -36.73 19.61 6.81
N ASN A 187 -36.09 19.66 7.99
CA ASN A 187 -34.76 20.23 8.19
C ASN A 187 -33.58 19.28 7.95
N LEU A 188 -33.81 17.96 7.78
CA LEU A 188 -32.72 16.98 7.56
C LEU A 188 -32.26 16.89 6.09
N GLN A 189 -33.16 17.07 5.12
CA GLN A 189 -32.82 16.83 3.70
C GLN A 189 -31.82 17.82 3.12
N ILE A 190 -31.86 19.09 3.55
CA ILE A 190 -30.90 20.12 3.06
C ILE A 190 -29.55 19.99 3.77
N ASN A 191 -29.51 19.46 5.00
CA ASN A 191 -28.28 19.40 5.79
C ASN A 191 -27.47 18.13 5.54
N ILE A 192 -28.11 16.94 5.52
CA ILE A 192 -27.41 15.66 5.26
C ILE A 192 -26.83 15.62 3.84
N ILE A 193 -27.62 16.02 2.83
CA ILE A 193 -27.15 16.03 1.44
C ILE A 193 -25.99 17.03 1.28
N LYS A 194 -26.08 18.21 1.88
CA LYS A 194 -24.95 19.16 1.91
C LYS A 194 -23.75 18.60 2.65
N MET A 195 -23.94 17.91 3.78
CA MET A 195 -22.87 17.29 4.55
C MET A 195 -22.18 16.21 3.71
N VAL A 196 -22.92 15.31 3.08
CA VAL A 196 -22.32 14.27 2.22
C VAL A 196 -21.61 14.88 1.01
N LEU A 197 -22.23 15.86 0.34
CA LEU A 197 -21.62 16.49 -0.84
C LEU A 197 -20.34 17.28 -0.49
N ILE A 198 -20.36 18.05 0.59
CA ILE A 198 -19.24 18.92 0.98
C ILE A 198 -18.16 18.11 1.70
N LEU A 199 -18.56 17.16 2.54
CA LEU A 199 -17.66 16.46 3.46
C LEU A 199 -17.15 15.13 2.90
N LEU A 200 -17.82 14.52 1.91
CA LEU A 200 -17.36 13.27 1.31
C LEU A 200 -17.05 13.40 -0.19
N VAL A 201 -17.98 13.96 -0.96
CA VAL A 201 -17.84 14.03 -2.43
C VAL A 201 -16.79 15.07 -2.84
N GLY A 202 -16.78 16.24 -2.21
CA GLY A 202 -15.83 17.32 -2.50
C GLY A 202 -14.36 16.91 -2.37
N PRO A 203 -13.91 16.41 -1.20
CA PRO A 203 -12.53 15.99 -0.98
C PRO A 203 -12.11 14.81 -1.86
N GLY A 204 -13.01 13.83 -2.05
CA GLY A 204 -12.75 12.69 -2.95
C GLY A 204 -12.58 13.13 -4.41
N ALA A 205 -13.46 14.01 -4.90
CA ALA A 205 -13.37 14.58 -6.23
C ALA A 205 -12.09 15.42 -6.40
N ALA A 206 -11.72 16.21 -5.40
CA ALA A 206 -10.48 17.00 -5.41
C ALA A 206 -9.24 16.11 -5.56
N LEU A 207 -9.13 15.07 -4.73
CA LEU A 207 -8.01 14.12 -4.76
C LEU A 207 -7.90 13.43 -6.13
N LEU A 208 -9.03 12.96 -6.67
CA LEU A 208 -9.08 12.36 -8.00
C LEU A 208 -8.67 13.34 -9.10
N LEU A 209 -9.22 14.55 -9.09
CA LEU A 209 -8.89 15.60 -10.06
C LEU A 209 -7.41 15.99 -10.02
N GLY A 210 -6.84 16.07 -8.83
CA GLY A 210 -5.41 16.32 -8.65
C GLY A 210 -4.52 15.19 -9.17
N GLY A 211 -4.92 13.93 -8.93
CA GLY A 211 -4.13 12.76 -9.33
C GLY A 211 -4.26 12.35 -10.81
N LEU A 212 -5.39 12.70 -11.45
CA LEU A 212 -5.72 12.31 -12.84
C LEU A 212 -4.63 12.63 -13.88
N PRO A 213 -3.99 13.83 -13.89
CA PRO A 213 -2.92 14.15 -14.84
C PRO A 213 -1.72 13.20 -14.77
N PHE A 214 -1.45 12.60 -13.61
CA PHE A 214 -0.30 11.72 -13.38
C PHE A 214 -0.64 10.24 -13.59
N ALA A 215 -1.92 9.90 -13.53
CA ALA A 215 -2.44 8.55 -13.76
C ALA A 215 -2.52 8.15 -15.23
N ARG A 216 -2.65 9.10 -16.16
CA ARG A 216 -2.73 8.80 -17.59
C ARG A 216 -1.42 8.18 -18.10
N LYS A 217 -1.51 7.03 -18.78
CA LYS A 217 -0.43 6.56 -19.66
C LYS A 217 -0.23 7.64 -20.71
N SER A 218 1.02 8.06 -20.92
CA SER A 218 1.40 8.87 -22.07
C SER A 218 0.95 8.13 -23.33
N ALA A 219 -0.15 8.58 -23.93
CA ALA A 219 -0.56 8.10 -25.24
C ALA A 219 0.48 8.61 -26.23
N GLY A 220 1.32 7.71 -26.73
CA GLY A 220 2.10 7.83 -27.96
C GLY A 220 2.98 9.07 -28.11
N LEU A 221 4.27 8.93 -27.81
CA LEU A 221 5.33 9.67 -28.50
C LEU A 221 6.31 8.72 -29.22
N ASP A 222 5.90 7.49 -29.52
CA ASP A 222 6.63 6.54 -30.38
C ASP A 222 6.02 6.50 -31.80
N ALA A 223 5.76 7.68 -32.37
CA ALA A 223 5.37 7.82 -33.77
C ALA A 223 5.91 9.13 -34.35
N ARG A 224 7.24 9.30 -34.34
CA ARG A 224 7.98 10.11 -35.32
C ARG A 224 9.39 9.57 -35.48
#